data_AF-A0A024UN17-F1
#
_entry.id   AF-A0A024UN17-F1
#
_cell.length_a   1.000
_cell.length_b   1.000
_cell.length_c   1.000
_cell.angle_alpha   90.00
_cell.angle_beta   90.00
_cell.angle_gamma   90.00
#
_symmetry.space_group_name_H-M   'P 1'
#
loop_
_entity.id
_entity.type
_entity.pdbx_description
1 polymer ?
#
loop_
_entity_poly.entity_id
_entity_poly.type
_entity_poly.pdbx_seq_one_letter_code
_entity_poly.pdbx_strand_id
1 'polypeptide(L)'
;MSLRVVTIEGRYPTDVALGVIHAVLAAWYRSVGMSRVWKLFASLPQMKDILILDAVYSGNMTVLKHLHAADLDVLVFLHEVVTHSGCTSLAMDVAAQYGHLHVVRYLHERRTEGCSMWAMNGAAENGHLEVVHFLQLHRPESNLEWALEYAAADGRMDVAVLLSDLFGTDRECSTRAMDGAARNGHLAMVQYLHLNRRDGCTTGAMDWAATHGHVAIVQWLHANRTEGCTTSAMDMACGAKGHLELVKWLHAHRHEGCTTSAMDDAAANGKLEVVL
;
A
#
# COMPACT_ATOMS: atom_id res chain seq x y z
N MET A 1 0.76 -28.25 2.20
CA MET A 1 -0.41 -27.36 2.40
C MET A 1 -0.15 -26.14 1.54
N SER A 2 -0.84 -26.01 0.40
CA SER A 2 -0.61 -24.92 -0.56
C SER A 2 -1.26 -23.65 -0.01
N LEU A 3 -0.43 -22.66 0.35
CA LEU A 3 -0.92 -21.32 0.69
C LEU A 3 -1.48 -20.69 -0.59
N ARG A 4 -2.80 -20.71 -0.74
CA ARG A 4 -3.48 -19.92 -1.78
C ARG A 4 -3.46 -18.46 -1.33
N VAL A 5 -2.67 -17.66 -2.04
CA VAL A 5 -2.62 -16.21 -1.91
C VAL A 5 -3.89 -15.66 -2.56
N VAL A 6 -4.92 -15.39 -1.76
CA VAL A 6 -6.13 -14.67 -2.18
C VAL A 6 -5.91 -13.20 -1.85
N THR A 7 -5.98 -12.33 -2.85
CA THR A 7 -5.95 -10.89 -2.69
C THR A 7 -7.24 -10.42 -2.02
N ILE A 8 -7.11 -9.69 -0.91
CA ILE A 8 -8.20 -8.95 -0.28
C ILE A 8 -7.72 -7.49 -0.23
N GLU A 9 -8.46 -6.58 -0.85
CA GLU A 9 -8.31 -5.11 -0.69
C GLU A 9 -6.98 -4.47 -1.11
N GLY A 10 -6.32 -4.95 -2.18
CA GLY A 10 -5.17 -4.24 -2.76
C GLY A 10 -3.89 -4.24 -1.90
N ARG A 11 -3.89 -4.90 -0.73
CA ARG A 11 -2.68 -5.17 0.06
C ARG A 11 -2.07 -6.50 -0.36
N TYR A 12 -0.74 -6.55 -0.44
CA TYR A 12 -0.03 -7.80 -0.72
C TYR A 12 -0.30 -8.79 0.44
N PRO A 13 -0.78 -10.03 0.19
CA PRO A 13 -1.31 -10.90 1.27
C PRO A 13 -0.25 -11.50 2.22
N THR A 14 0.96 -10.95 2.27
CA THR A 14 2.13 -11.58 2.91
C THR A 14 2.56 -10.94 4.23
N ASP A 15 2.08 -9.75 4.58
CA ASP A 15 2.63 -8.95 5.70
C ASP A 15 2.60 -9.69 7.06
N VAL A 16 1.42 -10.17 7.47
CA VAL A 16 1.25 -10.88 8.75
C VAL A 16 2.03 -12.20 8.79
N ALA A 17 2.06 -12.93 7.68
CA ALA A 17 2.76 -14.22 7.62
C ALA A 17 4.29 -14.04 7.66
N LEU A 18 4.82 -13.05 6.93
CA LEU A 18 6.25 -12.74 6.90
C LEU A 18 6.74 -12.24 8.25
N GLY A 19 5.98 -11.38 8.94
CA GLY A 19 6.34 -10.91 10.27
C GLY A 19 6.44 -12.04 11.30
N VAL A 20 5.52 -13.01 11.29
CA VAL A 20 5.57 -14.19 12.18
C VAL A 20 6.76 -15.08 11.85
N ILE A 21 7.00 -15.35 10.56
CA ILE A 21 8.16 -16.13 10.10
C ILE A 21 9.46 -15.45 10.54
N HIS A 22 9.57 -14.14 10.35
CA HIS A 22 10.73 -13.36 10.74
C HIS A 22 10.98 -13.42 12.24
N ALA A 23 9.94 -13.29 13.07
CA ALA A 23 10.08 -13.39 14.52
C ALA A 23 10.67 -14.73 14.97
N VAL A 24 10.22 -15.84 14.35
CA VAL A 24 10.73 -17.19 14.62
C VAL A 24 12.18 -17.34 14.14
N LEU A 25 12.47 -16.93 12.90
CA LEU A 25 13.82 -17.05 12.33
C LEU A 25 14.82 -16.15 13.04
N ALA A 26 14.45 -14.93 13.42
CA ALA A 26 15.30 -14.02 14.19
C ALA A 26 15.65 -14.62 15.56
N ALA A 27 14.71 -15.25 16.25
CA ALA A 27 14.98 -15.96 17.50
C ALA A 27 15.91 -17.18 17.29
N TRP A 28 15.73 -17.89 16.18
CA TRP A 28 16.59 -19.00 15.81
C TRP A 28 18.02 -18.54 15.47
N TYR A 29 18.19 -17.47 14.68
CA TYR A 29 19.49 -16.90 14.37
C TYR A 29 20.21 -16.40 15.63
N ARG A 30 19.51 -15.82 16.61
CA ARG A 30 20.10 -15.40 17.89
C ARG A 30 20.61 -16.58 18.73
N SER A 31 19.92 -17.71 18.72
CA SER A 31 20.26 -18.87 19.56
C SER A 31 21.26 -19.81 18.91
N VAL A 32 21.21 -19.97 17.60
CA VAL A 32 21.94 -21.02 16.87
C VAL A 32 22.97 -20.45 15.89
N GLY A 33 22.77 -19.22 15.41
CA GLY A 33 23.63 -18.58 14.41
C GLY A 33 23.55 -19.21 13.02
N MET A 34 24.30 -18.65 12.06
CA MET A 34 24.30 -19.08 10.66
C MET A 34 24.93 -20.46 10.42
N SER A 35 25.66 -21.00 11.40
CA SER A 35 26.45 -22.24 11.26
C SER A 35 25.60 -23.50 11.00
N ARG A 36 24.32 -23.50 11.39
CA ARG A 36 23.43 -24.66 11.23
C ARG A 36 22.43 -24.54 10.08
N VAL A 37 22.48 -23.46 9.31
CA VAL A 37 21.62 -23.27 8.12
C VAL A 37 21.77 -24.43 7.15
N TRP A 38 22.99 -24.91 6.94
CA TRP A 38 23.27 -26.07 6.07
C TRP A 38 22.65 -27.37 6.59
N LYS A 39 22.63 -27.58 7.90
CA LYS A 39 21.97 -28.74 8.53
C LYS A 39 20.45 -28.64 8.43
N LEU A 40 19.91 -27.42 8.55
CA LEU A 40 18.50 -27.16 8.35
C LEU A 40 18.08 -27.48 6.92
N PHE A 41 18.85 -27.07 5.91
CA PHE A 41 18.57 -27.37 4.51
C PHE A 41 18.68 -28.87 4.17
N ALA A 42 19.64 -29.57 4.78
CA ALA A 42 19.76 -31.02 4.63
C ALA A 42 18.53 -31.75 5.22
N SER A 43 17.92 -31.20 6.27
CA SER A 43 16.77 -31.81 6.97
C SER A 43 15.43 -31.39 6.37
N LEU A 44 15.33 -30.14 5.89
CA LEU A 44 14.13 -29.49 5.40
C LEU A 44 14.48 -28.63 4.17
N PRO A 45 14.48 -29.22 2.95
CA PRO A 45 14.84 -28.49 1.74
C PRO A 45 13.98 -27.27 1.45
N GLN A 46 12.70 -27.29 1.85
CA GLN A 46 11.74 -26.19 1.66
C GLN A 46 12.08 -24.94 2.52
N MET A 47 12.93 -25.07 3.54
CA MET A 47 13.33 -23.90 4.36
C MET A 47 14.21 -22.91 3.60
N LYS A 48 14.78 -23.30 2.45
CA LYS A 48 15.60 -22.41 1.61
C LYS A 48 14.81 -21.18 1.18
N ASP A 49 13.62 -21.38 0.65
CA ASP A 49 12.77 -20.30 0.12
C ASP A 49 12.32 -19.37 1.24
N ILE A 50 11.99 -19.95 2.39
CA ILE A 50 11.59 -19.21 3.60
C ILE A 50 12.74 -18.34 4.13
N LEU A 51 13.97 -18.85 4.16
CA LEU A 51 15.14 -18.09 4.63
C LEU A 51 15.55 -16.99 3.65
N ILE A 52 15.45 -17.22 2.34
CA ILE A 52 15.71 -16.19 1.32
C ILE A 52 14.67 -15.08 1.45
N LEU A 53 13.39 -15.45 1.53
CA LEU A 53 12.30 -14.49 1.64
C LEU A 53 12.37 -13.68 2.95
N ASP A 54 12.73 -14.31 4.07
CA ASP A 54 13.00 -13.63 5.35
C ASP A 54 14.18 -12.66 5.26
N ALA A 55 15.26 -13.07 4.59
CA ALA A 55 16.43 -12.21 4.42
C ALA A 55 16.14 -11.01 3.51
N VAL A 56 15.27 -11.17 2.51
CA VAL A 56 14.74 -10.06 1.70
C VAL A 56 13.83 -9.16 2.54
N TYR A 57 12.86 -9.73 3.25
CA TYR A 57 11.91 -9.01 4.11
C TYR A 57 12.61 -8.18 5.18
N SER A 58 13.64 -8.74 5.82
CA SER A 58 14.42 -8.08 6.87
C SER A 58 15.58 -7.22 6.34
N GLY A 59 15.82 -7.20 5.03
CA GLY A 59 16.93 -6.46 4.44
C GLY A 59 18.32 -7.01 4.77
N ASN A 60 18.41 -8.27 5.23
CA ASN A 60 19.65 -8.85 5.74
C ASN A 60 20.58 -9.32 4.60
N MET A 61 21.42 -8.37 4.15
CA MET A 61 22.39 -8.61 3.09
C MET A 61 23.46 -9.65 3.46
N THR A 62 23.79 -9.82 4.73
CA THR A 62 24.77 -10.81 5.19
C THR A 62 24.26 -12.22 4.93
N VAL A 63 23.00 -12.48 5.31
CA VAL A 63 22.33 -13.76 5.06
C VAL A 63 22.19 -13.97 3.55
N LEU A 64 21.71 -12.97 2.79
CA LEU A 64 21.56 -13.09 1.34
C LEU A 64 22.89 -13.43 0.63
N LYS A 65 23.97 -12.72 0.95
CA LYS A 65 25.29 -12.98 0.37
C LYS A 65 25.85 -14.33 0.82
N HIS A 66 25.64 -14.73 2.07
CA HIS A 66 26.10 -16.02 2.58
C HIS A 66 25.37 -17.20 1.91
N LEU A 67 24.05 -17.07 1.71
CA LEU A 67 23.24 -18.05 0.99
C LEU A 67 23.66 -18.12 -0.49
N HIS A 68 23.98 -16.99 -1.12
CA HIS A 68 24.45 -16.95 -2.51
C HIS A 68 25.86 -17.52 -2.70
N ALA A 69 26.81 -17.23 -1.80
CA ALA A 69 28.21 -17.66 -1.92
C ALA A 69 28.41 -19.18 -1.77
N ALA A 70 27.41 -19.91 -1.30
CA ALA A 70 27.47 -21.34 -1.05
C ALA A 70 26.98 -22.21 -2.23
N ASP A 71 27.00 -21.67 -3.45
CA ASP A 71 26.49 -22.33 -4.68
C ASP A 71 25.03 -22.79 -4.60
N LEU A 72 24.28 -22.36 -3.58
CA LEU A 72 22.87 -22.09 -3.80
C LEU A 72 22.81 -20.82 -4.61
N ASP A 73 22.84 -21.03 -5.91
CA ASP A 73 22.29 -20.04 -6.80
C ASP A 73 20.87 -19.73 -6.31
N VAL A 74 20.76 -18.57 -5.65
CA VAL A 74 19.55 -17.75 -5.64
C VAL A 74 18.99 -17.61 -7.07
N LEU A 75 19.81 -17.91 -8.10
CA LEU A 75 19.56 -17.98 -9.53
C LEU A 75 18.87 -19.28 -10.04
N VAL A 76 18.87 -20.40 -9.29
CA VAL A 76 18.29 -21.68 -9.75
C VAL A 76 17.13 -22.16 -8.85
N PHE A 77 17.06 -21.75 -7.57
CA PHE A 77 16.12 -22.41 -6.66
C PHE A 77 14.67 -21.90 -6.69
N LEU A 78 14.38 -20.79 -7.40
CA LEU A 78 13.00 -20.43 -7.75
C LEU A 78 12.46 -21.19 -8.99
N HIS A 79 13.17 -22.23 -9.44
CA HIS A 79 12.85 -22.94 -10.68
C HIS A 79 12.07 -24.25 -10.49
N GLU A 80 12.04 -24.90 -9.30
CA GLU A 80 11.61 -26.32 -9.27
C GLU A 80 10.55 -26.84 -8.29
N VAL A 81 10.03 -26.12 -7.28
CA VAL A 81 9.08 -26.78 -6.33
C VAL A 81 7.80 -26.02 -5.98
N VAL A 82 7.42 -24.94 -6.69
CA VAL A 82 6.06 -24.38 -6.56
C VAL A 82 5.54 -23.91 -7.92
N THR A 83 4.76 -24.78 -8.56
CA THR A 83 3.70 -24.49 -9.57
C THR A 83 4.06 -23.55 -10.74
N HIS A 84 4.32 -24.08 -11.95
CA HIS A 84 4.05 -23.48 -13.29
C HIS A 84 4.25 -21.95 -13.55
N SER A 85 4.92 -21.21 -12.68
CA SER A 85 5.30 -19.81 -12.83
C SER A 85 6.66 -19.66 -12.16
N GLY A 86 7.71 -19.95 -12.92
CA GLY A 86 9.09 -19.79 -12.48
C GLY A 86 9.35 -18.35 -12.03
N CYS A 87 10.24 -18.22 -11.05
CA CYS A 87 10.87 -16.96 -10.65
C CYS A 87 9.89 -15.87 -10.20
N THR A 88 9.45 -15.92 -8.95
CA THR A 88 8.55 -14.89 -8.46
C THR A 88 9.27 -13.55 -8.36
N SER A 89 8.72 -12.54 -9.03
CA SER A 89 9.02 -11.11 -8.80
C SER A 89 8.95 -10.73 -7.32
N LEU A 90 8.30 -11.59 -6.50
CA LEU A 90 8.11 -11.50 -5.05
C LEU A 90 9.37 -11.06 -4.28
N ALA A 91 10.56 -11.55 -4.60
CA ALA A 91 11.76 -11.12 -3.87
C ALA A 91 12.05 -9.62 -4.10
N MET A 92 11.91 -9.14 -5.34
CA MET A 92 12.05 -7.72 -5.63
C MET A 92 10.87 -6.91 -5.09
N ASP A 93 9.65 -7.44 -5.21
CA ASP A 93 8.42 -6.80 -4.75
C ASP A 93 8.45 -6.59 -3.23
N VAL A 94 8.86 -7.61 -2.46
CA VAL A 94 9.05 -7.52 -1.00
C VAL A 94 10.20 -6.58 -0.67
N ALA A 95 11.36 -6.70 -1.32
CA ALA A 95 12.48 -5.78 -1.07
C ALA A 95 12.06 -4.32 -1.26
N ALA A 96 11.26 -4.04 -2.29
CA ALA A 96 10.78 -2.72 -2.61
C ALA A 96 9.70 -2.24 -1.62
N GLN A 97 8.74 -3.11 -1.27
CA GLN A 97 7.68 -2.83 -0.30
C GLN A 97 8.22 -2.45 1.08
N TYR A 98 9.34 -3.05 1.52
CA TYR A 98 9.98 -2.74 2.82
C TYR A 98 11.17 -1.78 2.71
N GLY A 99 11.41 -1.18 1.54
CA GLY A 99 12.37 -0.08 1.40
C GLY A 99 13.83 -0.48 1.38
N HIS A 100 14.14 -1.76 1.16
CA HIS A 100 15.50 -2.29 1.18
C HIS A 100 16.21 -2.03 -0.15
N LEU A 101 16.54 -0.77 -0.46
CA LEU A 101 17.18 -0.37 -1.72
C LEU A 101 18.45 -1.19 -2.03
N HIS A 102 19.26 -1.50 -1.02
CA HIS A 102 20.47 -2.33 -1.19
C HIS A 102 20.13 -3.75 -1.64
N VAL A 103 19.02 -4.33 -1.17
CA VAL A 103 18.51 -5.61 -1.66
C VAL A 103 17.95 -5.46 -3.07
N VAL A 104 17.16 -4.43 -3.34
CA VAL A 104 16.62 -4.14 -4.67
C VAL A 104 17.73 -4.03 -5.72
N ARG A 105 18.80 -3.27 -5.43
CA ARG A 105 19.99 -3.16 -6.28
C ARG A 105 20.70 -4.49 -6.47
N TYR A 106 20.93 -5.20 -5.37
CA TYR A 106 21.60 -6.50 -5.40
C TYR A 106 20.85 -7.51 -6.28
N LEU A 107 19.53 -7.55 -6.15
CA LEU A 107 18.64 -8.38 -6.96
C LEU A 107 18.64 -7.90 -8.42
N HIS A 108 18.58 -6.59 -8.68
CA HIS A 108 18.52 -6.04 -10.03
C HIS A 108 19.77 -6.37 -10.86
N GLU A 109 20.96 -6.28 -10.27
CA GLU A 109 22.23 -6.59 -10.93
C GLU A 109 22.41 -8.07 -11.29
N ARG A 110 21.70 -8.97 -10.59
CA ARG A 110 21.95 -10.43 -10.63
C ARG A 110 20.77 -11.24 -11.16
N ARG A 111 19.60 -10.62 -11.33
CA ARG A 111 18.35 -11.29 -11.71
C ARG A 111 17.77 -10.70 -12.99
N THR A 112 17.31 -11.58 -13.88
CA THR A 112 16.74 -11.20 -15.17
C THR A 112 15.21 -11.12 -15.15
N GLU A 113 14.55 -11.67 -14.11
CA GLU A 113 13.11 -11.89 -14.09
C GLU A 113 12.30 -10.62 -13.75
N GLY A 114 12.98 -9.58 -13.25
CA GLY A 114 12.38 -8.27 -13.03
C GLY A 114 11.57 -8.14 -11.74
N CYS A 115 10.68 -7.15 -11.73
CA CYS A 115 9.69 -6.93 -10.70
C CYS A 115 8.30 -6.86 -11.33
N SER A 116 7.28 -7.11 -10.52
CA SER A 116 5.92 -6.80 -10.93
C SER A 116 5.60 -5.34 -10.63
N MET A 117 4.44 -4.87 -11.08
CA MET A 117 3.85 -3.60 -10.65
C MET A 117 3.81 -3.41 -9.12
N TRP A 118 3.80 -4.51 -8.35
CA TRP A 118 3.75 -4.47 -6.88
C TRP A 118 5.00 -3.88 -6.25
N ALA A 119 6.18 -4.02 -6.86
CA ALA A 119 7.39 -3.39 -6.35
C ALA A 119 7.26 -1.87 -6.32
N MET A 120 6.80 -1.27 -7.42
CA MET A 120 6.60 0.17 -7.53
C MET A 120 5.46 0.64 -6.61
N ASN A 121 4.32 -0.04 -6.66
CA ASN A 121 3.16 0.32 -5.85
C ASN A 121 3.43 0.20 -4.35
N GLY A 122 4.06 -0.89 -3.91
CA GLY A 122 4.39 -1.11 -2.51
C GLY A 122 5.45 -0.15 -1.99
N ALA A 123 6.46 0.19 -2.82
CA ALA A 123 7.42 1.23 -2.49
C ALA A 123 6.76 2.60 -2.37
N ALA A 124 5.81 2.91 -3.27
CA ALA A 124 5.09 4.18 -3.25
C ALA A 124 4.10 4.29 -2.09
N GLU A 125 3.36 3.22 -1.78
CA GLU A 125 2.46 3.10 -0.62
C GLU A 125 3.21 3.34 0.69
N ASN A 126 4.41 2.74 0.84
CA ASN A 126 5.18 2.83 2.08
C ASN A 126 6.14 4.03 2.14
N GLY A 127 6.19 4.87 1.10
CA GLY A 127 7.01 6.09 1.07
C GLY A 127 8.51 5.84 0.86
N HIS A 128 8.89 4.77 0.17
CA HIS A 128 10.28 4.42 -0.09
C HIS A 128 10.81 5.15 -1.33
N LEU A 129 11.04 6.46 -1.19
CA LEU A 129 11.41 7.39 -2.27
C LEU A 129 12.59 6.89 -3.10
N GLU A 130 13.69 6.43 -2.47
CA GLU A 130 14.87 6.00 -3.20
C GLU A 130 14.64 4.70 -3.99
N VAL A 131 13.76 3.83 -3.49
CA VAL A 131 13.34 2.63 -4.21
C VAL A 131 12.47 3.00 -5.41
N VAL A 132 11.49 3.88 -5.23
CA VAL A 132 10.65 4.40 -6.33
C VAL A 132 11.52 5.01 -7.43
N HIS A 133 12.46 5.88 -7.05
CA HIS A 133 13.40 6.50 -7.99
C HIS A 133 14.29 5.45 -8.70
N PHE A 134 14.81 4.45 -7.97
CA PHE A 134 15.61 3.40 -8.56
C PHE A 134 14.84 2.53 -9.55
N LEU A 135 13.63 2.08 -9.17
CA LEU A 135 12.77 1.27 -10.02
C LEU A 135 12.39 2.04 -11.28
N GLN A 136 12.04 3.32 -11.15
CA GLN A 136 11.69 4.14 -12.30
C GLN A 136 12.84 4.27 -13.32
N LEU A 137 14.07 4.46 -12.84
CA LEU A 137 15.24 4.64 -13.71
C LEU A 137 15.64 3.35 -14.45
N HIS A 138 15.39 2.18 -13.84
CA HIS A 138 15.93 0.91 -14.32
C HIS A 138 14.87 -0.09 -14.79
N ARG A 139 13.58 0.19 -14.60
CA ARG A 139 12.45 -0.70 -14.92
C ARG A 139 11.27 0.08 -15.53
N PRO A 140 11.36 0.50 -16.80
CA PRO A 140 10.32 1.29 -17.45
C PRO A 140 8.98 0.54 -17.61
N GLU A 141 8.94 -0.77 -17.34
CA GLU A 141 7.69 -1.55 -17.32
C GLU A 141 6.79 -1.23 -16.11
N SER A 142 7.28 -0.54 -15.09
CA SER A 142 6.47 -0.20 -13.91
C SER A 142 5.40 0.84 -14.26
N ASN A 143 4.12 0.49 -14.06
CA ASN A 143 3.03 1.44 -14.21
C ASN A 143 3.04 2.45 -13.05
N LEU A 144 3.33 3.69 -13.37
CA LEU A 144 3.46 4.78 -12.42
C LEU A 144 2.12 5.43 -12.02
N GLU A 145 1.03 5.20 -12.78
CA GLU A 145 -0.28 5.80 -12.47
C GLU A 145 -0.80 5.32 -11.11
N TRP A 146 -0.77 4.01 -10.88
CA TRP A 146 -1.16 3.42 -9.60
C TRP A 146 -0.21 3.79 -8.46
N ALA A 147 1.08 3.97 -8.75
CA ALA A 147 2.05 4.38 -7.74
C ALA A 147 1.66 5.73 -7.11
N LEU A 148 1.17 6.68 -7.91
CA LEU A 148 0.68 7.96 -7.39
C LEU A 148 -0.62 7.78 -6.59
N GLU A 149 -1.55 6.95 -7.05
CA GLU A 149 -2.78 6.65 -6.31
C GLU A 149 -2.48 6.07 -4.92
N TYR A 150 -1.56 5.10 -4.82
CA TYR A 150 -1.16 4.50 -3.54
C TYR A 150 -0.38 5.49 -2.65
N ALA A 151 0.55 6.25 -3.23
CA ALA A 151 1.26 7.29 -2.49
C ALA A 151 0.30 8.36 -1.95
N ALA A 152 -0.70 8.77 -2.75
CA ALA A 152 -1.71 9.73 -2.33
C ALA A 152 -2.62 9.17 -1.24
N ALA A 153 -3.07 7.92 -1.40
CA ALA A 153 -3.92 7.26 -0.42
C ALA A 153 -3.22 7.06 0.93
N ASP A 154 -1.90 6.87 0.98
CA ASP A 154 -1.14 6.72 2.24
C ASP A 154 -0.42 8.03 2.68
N GLY A 155 -0.67 9.14 1.98
CA GLY A 155 -0.16 10.46 2.35
C GLY A 155 1.36 10.65 2.14
N ARG A 156 1.98 9.87 1.26
CA ARG A 156 3.42 9.92 0.92
C ARG A 156 3.72 11.12 0.00
N MET A 157 3.83 12.29 0.62
CA MET A 157 4.02 13.58 -0.08
C MET A 157 5.30 13.62 -0.93
N ASP A 158 6.42 13.13 -0.39
CA ASP A 158 7.71 13.07 -1.08
C ASP A 158 7.66 12.23 -2.36
N VAL A 159 7.04 11.05 -2.28
CA VAL A 159 6.82 10.19 -3.44
C VAL A 159 5.84 10.84 -4.43
N ALA A 160 4.74 11.43 -3.95
CA ALA A 160 3.77 12.09 -4.82
C ALA A 160 4.36 13.29 -5.57
N VAL A 161 5.23 14.07 -4.92
CA VAL A 161 5.98 15.17 -5.54
C VAL A 161 6.94 14.63 -6.59
N LEU A 162 7.76 13.62 -6.25
CA LEU A 162 8.67 12.99 -7.20
C LEU A 162 7.92 12.47 -8.44
N LEU A 163 6.83 11.74 -8.24
CA LEU A 163 6.03 11.21 -9.34
C LEU A 163 5.45 12.35 -10.19
N SER A 164 4.93 13.41 -9.57
CA SER A 164 4.39 14.58 -10.30
C SER A 164 5.45 15.29 -11.15
N ASP A 165 6.66 15.49 -10.59
CA ASP A 165 7.78 16.11 -11.30
C ASP A 165 8.25 15.28 -12.50
N LEU A 166 8.16 13.96 -12.40
CA LEU A 166 8.57 13.04 -13.47
C LEU A 166 7.56 12.99 -14.65
N PHE A 167 6.27 13.17 -14.38
CA PHE A 167 5.23 13.03 -15.40
C PHE A 167 4.89 14.31 -16.15
N GLY A 168 5.21 15.47 -15.58
CA GLY A 168 4.59 16.72 -15.98
C GLY A 168 3.08 16.73 -15.68
N THR A 169 2.50 17.92 -15.60
CA THR A 169 1.09 18.11 -15.21
C THR A 169 0.07 17.73 -16.30
N ASP A 170 0.54 17.25 -17.46
CA ASP A 170 -0.29 17.08 -18.67
C ASP A 170 -0.78 15.65 -18.91
N ARG A 171 -0.37 14.65 -18.10
CA ARG A 171 -1.04 13.33 -18.11
C ARG A 171 -2.26 13.38 -17.21
N GLU A 172 -3.43 13.14 -17.82
CA GLU A 172 -4.66 12.77 -17.12
C GLU A 172 -4.33 11.62 -16.16
N CYS A 173 -4.31 11.90 -14.85
CA CYS A 173 -4.33 10.84 -13.85
C CYS A 173 -5.77 10.62 -13.42
N SER A 174 -6.04 9.39 -13.05
CA SER A 174 -7.29 8.99 -12.43
C SER A 174 -7.62 9.85 -11.19
N THR A 175 -8.89 10.24 -11.07
CA THR A 175 -9.46 10.98 -9.93
C THR A 175 -9.28 10.24 -8.58
N ARG A 176 -8.92 8.96 -8.64
CA ARG A 176 -8.70 8.08 -7.47
C ARG A 176 -7.61 8.57 -6.53
N ALA A 177 -6.60 9.30 -7.00
CA ALA A 177 -5.55 9.81 -6.12
C ALA A 177 -6.11 10.78 -5.06
N MET A 178 -6.95 11.74 -5.49
CA MET A 178 -7.58 12.69 -4.57
C MET A 178 -8.67 12.03 -3.73
N ASP A 179 -9.46 11.12 -4.33
CA ASP A 179 -10.48 10.36 -3.59
C ASP A 179 -9.85 9.49 -2.49
N GLY A 180 -8.72 8.82 -2.77
CA GLY A 180 -7.98 7.99 -1.82
C GLY A 180 -7.36 8.82 -0.70
N ALA A 181 -6.71 9.95 -1.03
CA ALA A 181 -6.18 10.88 -0.05
C ALA A 181 -7.28 11.43 0.88
N ALA A 182 -8.45 11.75 0.34
CA ALA A 182 -9.59 12.22 1.10
C ALA A 182 -10.18 11.14 2.01
N ARG A 183 -10.32 9.92 1.49
CA ARG A 183 -10.79 8.73 2.25
C ARG A 183 -9.94 8.46 3.49
N ASN A 184 -8.62 8.58 3.38
CA ASN A 184 -7.68 8.24 4.45
C ASN A 184 -7.24 9.43 5.33
N GLY A 185 -7.80 10.62 5.10
CA GLY A 185 -7.59 11.75 6.00
C GLY A 185 -6.35 12.60 5.70
N HIS A 186 -5.77 12.50 4.50
CA HIS A 186 -4.55 13.23 4.12
C HIS A 186 -4.85 14.61 3.51
N LEU A 187 -5.26 15.57 4.35
CA LEU A 187 -5.62 16.93 3.89
C LEU A 187 -4.50 17.63 3.09
N ALA A 188 -3.25 17.53 3.54
CA ALA A 188 -2.11 18.14 2.83
C ALA A 188 -1.92 17.56 1.42
N MET A 189 -2.16 16.26 1.26
CA MET A 189 -2.13 15.58 -0.04
C MET A 189 -3.29 16.05 -0.92
N VAL A 190 -4.51 16.15 -0.38
CA VAL A 190 -5.68 16.69 -1.13
C VAL A 190 -5.40 18.10 -1.65
N GLN A 191 -4.86 18.97 -0.80
CA GLN A 191 -4.49 20.35 -1.17
C GLN A 191 -3.39 20.36 -2.26
N TYR A 192 -2.36 19.53 -2.10
CA TYR A 192 -1.29 19.39 -3.07
C TYR A 192 -1.80 18.91 -4.43
N LEU A 193 -2.61 17.86 -4.46
CA LEU A 193 -3.18 17.31 -5.69
C LEU A 193 -4.08 18.33 -6.38
N HIS A 194 -4.85 19.12 -5.64
CA HIS A 194 -5.69 20.17 -6.22
C HIS A 194 -4.88 21.30 -6.87
N LEU A 195 -3.78 21.73 -6.24
CA LEU A 195 -2.96 22.83 -6.75
C LEU A 195 -2.07 22.42 -7.93
N ASN A 196 -1.65 21.16 -7.96
CA ASN A 196 -0.63 20.68 -8.90
C ASN A 196 -1.18 19.75 -9.99
N ARG A 197 -2.47 19.38 -9.95
CA ARG A 197 -3.09 18.49 -10.94
C ARG A 197 -4.43 19.00 -11.43
N ARG A 198 -4.79 18.64 -12.67
CA ARG A 198 -6.04 19.05 -13.34
C ARG A 198 -7.18 18.04 -13.21
N ASP A 199 -6.88 16.84 -12.73
CA ASP A 199 -7.79 15.68 -12.76
C ASP A 199 -9.01 15.86 -11.85
N GLY A 200 -8.86 16.61 -10.75
CA GLY A 200 -9.92 16.82 -9.76
C GLY A 200 -10.19 15.59 -8.89
N CYS A 201 -11.44 15.45 -8.44
CA CYS A 201 -11.91 14.32 -7.66
C CYS A 201 -13.30 13.87 -8.15
N THR A 202 -13.86 12.84 -7.53
CA THR A 202 -15.29 12.51 -7.69
C THR A 202 -16.07 12.93 -6.46
N THR A 203 -17.39 12.72 -6.46
CA THR A 203 -18.20 12.81 -5.22
C THR A 203 -17.70 11.86 -4.13
N GLY A 204 -16.99 10.79 -4.52
CA GLY A 204 -16.36 9.84 -3.62
C GLY A 204 -15.38 10.48 -2.65
N ALA A 205 -14.63 11.52 -3.03
CA ALA A 205 -13.72 12.19 -2.10
C ALA A 205 -14.45 12.72 -0.86
N MET A 206 -15.58 13.41 -1.05
CA MET A 206 -16.35 13.96 0.06
C MET A 206 -17.15 12.88 0.80
N ASP A 207 -17.74 11.91 0.09
CA ASP A 207 -18.48 10.80 0.68
C ASP A 207 -17.59 9.94 1.60
N TRP A 208 -16.39 9.57 1.14
CA TRP A 208 -15.46 8.78 1.92
C TRP A 208 -14.82 9.56 3.06
N ALA A 209 -14.47 10.83 2.85
CA ALA A 209 -14.01 11.71 3.92
C ALA A 209 -15.08 11.85 5.01
N ALA A 210 -16.35 11.95 4.62
CA ALA A 210 -17.46 12.04 5.55
C ALA A 210 -17.67 10.74 6.35
N THR A 211 -17.63 9.60 5.66
CA THR A 211 -17.71 8.25 6.25
C THR A 211 -16.67 8.03 7.35
N HIS A 212 -15.47 8.60 7.20
CA HIS A 212 -14.37 8.45 8.15
C HIS A 212 -14.24 9.62 9.14
N GLY A 213 -15.12 10.62 9.05
CA GLY A 213 -15.17 11.75 9.97
C GLY A 213 -14.08 12.82 9.73
N HIS A 214 -13.54 12.89 8.52
CA HIS A 214 -12.49 13.86 8.15
C HIS A 214 -13.09 15.24 7.85
N VAL A 215 -13.60 15.91 8.90
CA VAL A 215 -14.31 17.20 8.83
C VAL A 215 -13.52 18.26 8.04
N ALA A 216 -12.22 18.40 8.32
CA ALA A 216 -11.38 19.40 7.66
C ALA A 216 -11.29 19.17 6.13
N ILE A 217 -11.29 17.91 5.69
CA ILE A 217 -11.28 17.57 4.27
C ILE A 217 -12.63 17.86 3.63
N VAL A 218 -13.73 17.51 4.29
CA VAL A 218 -15.09 17.80 3.79
C VAL A 218 -15.29 19.30 3.62
N GLN A 219 -14.93 20.09 4.63
CA GLN A 219 -15.01 21.56 4.58
C GLN A 219 -14.14 22.13 3.46
N TRP A 220 -12.92 21.62 3.32
CA TRP A 220 -11.99 22.09 2.31
C TRP A 220 -12.48 21.74 0.89
N LEU A 221 -12.93 20.51 0.66
CA LEU A 221 -13.50 20.06 -0.61
C LEU A 221 -14.75 20.88 -0.97
N HIS A 222 -15.64 21.13 0.00
CA HIS A 222 -16.81 21.98 -0.21
C HIS A 222 -16.47 23.40 -0.65
N ALA A 223 -15.42 23.99 -0.07
CA ALA A 223 -15.02 25.36 -0.37
C ALA A 223 -14.25 25.49 -1.70
N ASN A 224 -13.58 24.44 -2.17
CA ASN A 224 -12.63 24.51 -3.29
C ASN A 224 -12.99 23.64 -4.51
N ARG A 225 -14.00 22.78 -4.40
CA ARG A 225 -14.44 21.84 -5.45
C ARG A 225 -15.95 21.94 -5.69
N THR A 226 -16.38 21.55 -6.88
CA THR A 226 -17.77 21.67 -7.34
C THR A 226 -18.50 20.33 -7.45
N GLU A 227 -17.77 19.22 -7.37
CA GLU A 227 -18.30 17.86 -7.50
C GLU A 227 -19.31 17.52 -6.40
N GLY A 228 -19.10 18.04 -5.18
CA GLY A 228 -20.02 17.85 -4.07
C GLY A 228 -19.94 16.47 -3.43
N CYS A 229 -21.05 16.03 -2.86
CA CYS A 229 -21.22 14.72 -2.24
C CYS A 229 -22.53 14.07 -2.71
N THR A 230 -22.79 12.85 -2.27
CA THR A 230 -24.09 12.18 -2.39
C THR A 230 -24.76 12.07 -1.02
N THR A 231 -25.96 11.47 -0.98
CA THR A 231 -26.61 11.12 0.29
C THR A 231 -25.73 10.21 1.16
N SER A 232 -24.80 9.46 0.54
CA SER A 232 -23.85 8.59 1.23
C SER A 232 -22.99 9.34 2.24
N ALA A 233 -22.64 10.61 2.00
CA ALA A 233 -21.87 11.40 2.97
C ALA A 233 -22.60 11.53 4.31
N MET A 234 -23.90 11.80 4.29
CA MET A 234 -24.70 11.95 5.51
C MET A 234 -25.04 10.58 6.09
N ASP A 235 -25.49 9.63 5.26
CA ASP A 235 -25.88 8.27 5.68
C ASP A 235 -24.74 7.57 6.43
N MET A 236 -23.53 7.60 5.85
CA MET A 236 -22.37 6.92 6.42
C MET A 236 -21.75 7.68 7.60
N ALA A 237 -21.88 9.01 7.65
CA ALA A 237 -21.45 9.79 8.81
C ALA A 237 -22.31 9.51 10.06
N CYS A 238 -23.59 9.14 9.87
CA CYS A 238 -24.52 8.74 10.92
C CYS A 238 -24.29 7.32 11.45
N GLY A 239 -23.54 6.49 10.72
CA GLY A 239 -23.28 5.08 11.06
C GLY A 239 -22.42 4.86 12.31
N ALA A 240 -21.74 3.72 12.41
CA ALA A 240 -21.11 3.20 13.63
C ALA A 240 -20.20 4.18 14.40
N LYS A 241 -19.55 5.13 13.72
CA LYS A 241 -18.68 6.12 14.34
C LYS A 241 -19.43 7.35 14.88
N GLY A 242 -20.62 7.66 14.37
CA GLY A 242 -21.50 8.74 14.83
C GLY A 242 -20.83 10.12 14.80
N HIS A 243 -20.48 10.61 13.61
CA HIS A 243 -19.75 11.87 13.44
C HIS A 243 -20.66 13.11 13.57
N LEU A 244 -21.21 13.35 14.77
CA LEU A 244 -22.25 14.36 15.03
C LEU A 244 -21.92 15.76 14.47
N GLU A 245 -20.72 16.28 14.73
CA GLU A 245 -20.31 17.61 14.26
C GLU A 245 -20.25 17.68 12.73
N LEU A 246 -19.87 16.58 12.08
CA LEU A 246 -19.89 16.49 10.63
C LEU A 246 -21.33 16.42 10.09
N VAL A 247 -22.22 15.68 10.73
CA VAL A 247 -23.62 15.56 10.32
C VAL A 247 -24.33 16.92 10.44
N LYS A 248 -24.14 17.64 11.55
CA LYS A 248 -24.63 19.02 11.72
C LYS A 248 -24.10 19.93 10.61
N TRP A 249 -22.81 19.81 10.30
CA TRP A 249 -22.18 20.62 9.27
C TRP A 249 -22.76 20.30 7.88
N LEU A 250 -22.87 19.02 7.51
CA LEU A 250 -23.46 18.58 6.24
C LEU A 250 -24.92 19.05 6.12
N HIS A 251 -25.71 18.92 7.18
CA HIS A 251 -27.11 19.36 7.19
C HIS A 251 -27.26 20.88 6.99
N ALA A 252 -26.33 21.67 7.54
CA ALA A 252 -26.37 23.12 7.42
C ALA A 252 -25.82 23.65 6.08
N HIS A 253 -24.96 22.90 5.38
CA HIS A 253 -24.21 23.41 4.21
C HIS A 253 -24.45 22.64 2.90
N ARG A 254 -25.10 21.47 2.95
CA ARG A 254 -25.39 20.60 1.80
C ARG A 254 -26.90 20.37 1.67
N HIS A 255 -27.35 20.06 0.45
CA HIS A 255 -28.77 19.94 0.12
C HIS A 255 -29.17 18.52 -0.31
N GLU A 256 -28.20 17.62 -0.43
CA GLU A 256 -28.38 16.22 -0.80
C GLU A 256 -29.16 15.44 0.26
N GLY A 257 -29.01 15.83 1.54
CA GLY A 257 -29.71 15.21 2.66
C GLY A 257 -29.23 13.79 2.97
N CYS A 258 -30.11 13.02 3.60
CA CYS A 258 -29.91 11.62 3.97
C CYS A 258 -31.06 10.73 3.50
N THR A 259 -30.82 9.43 3.42
CA THR A 259 -31.86 8.41 3.23
C THR A 259 -32.33 7.85 4.58
N THR A 260 -33.28 6.91 4.55
CA THR A 260 -33.73 6.20 5.76
C THR A 260 -32.61 5.38 6.40
N SER A 261 -31.59 4.97 5.63
CA SER A 261 -30.43 4.24 6.12
C SER A 261 -29.68 5.01 7.20
N ALA A 262 -29.61 6.34 7.13
CA ALA A 262 -28.98 7.16 8.18
C ALA A 262 -29.62 6.94 9.56
N MET A 263 -30.94 6.89 9.61
CA MET A 263 -31.68 6.71 10.86
C MET A 263 -31.58 5.26 11.35
N ASP A 264 -31.72 4.30 10.44
CA ASP A 264 -31.61 2.87 10.75
C ASP A 264 -30.22 2.53 11.30
N ASP A 265 -29.16 3.02 10.66
CA ASP A 265 -27.78 2.78 11.08
C ASP A 265 -27.44 3.51 12.39
N ALA A 266 -27.89 4.76 12.56
CA ALA A 266 -27.69 5.48 13.82
C ALA A 266 -28.41 4.78 14.99
N ALA A 267 -29.64 4.30 14.77
CA ALA A 267 -30.38 3.53 15.76
C ALA A 267 -29.71 2.18 16.07
N ALA A 268 -29.28 1.44 15.05
CA ALA A 268 -28.59 0.16 15.20
C ALA A 268 -27.26 0.29 15.98
N ASN A 269 -26.57 1.43 15.85
CA ASN A 269 -25.29 1.70 16.52
C ASN A 269 -25.43 2.50 17.83
N GLY A 270 -26.65 2.74 18.32
CA GLY A 270 -26.91 3.45 19.57
C GLY A 270 -26.53 4.95 19.54
N LYS A 271 -26.45 5.56 18.35
CA LYS A 271 -26.07 6.96 18.13
C LYS A 271 -27.28 7.89 18.17
N LEU A 272 -28.04 7.85 19.26
CA LEU A 272 -29.29 8.62 19.41
C LEU A 272 -29.07 10.13 19.30
N GLU A 273 -27.88 10.64 19.66
CA GLU A 273 -27.52 12.06 19.53
C GLU A 273 -27.49 12.56 18.07
N VAL A 274 -27.37 11.67 17.09
CA VAL A 274 -27.37 12.02 15.66
C VAL A 274 -28.80 12.05 15.09
N VAL A 275 -29.76 11.43 15.78
CA VAL A 275 -31.16 11.29 15.36
C VAL A 275 -32.07 12.36 15.99
N LEU A 276 -31.63 12.99 17.08
CA LEU A 276 -32.35 14.00 17.85
C LEU A 276 -31.96 15.43 17.44
#